data_AF-I3Y8P0-F1
#
_entry.id   AF-I3Y8P0-F1
#
_cell.length_a   1.000
_cell.length_b   1.000
_cell.length_c   1.000
_cell.angle_alpha   90.00
_cell.angle_beta   90.00
_cell.angle_gamma   90.00
#
_symmetry.space_group_name_H-M   'P 1'
#
loop_
_entity.id
_entity.type
_entity.pdbx_description
1 polymer ?
#
loop_
_entity_poly.entity_id
_entity_poly.type
_entity_poly.pdbx_seq_one_letter_code
_entity_poly.pdbx_strand_id
1 'polypeptide(L)'
;MSILTAELQWFRPALQSDTVPAQNGGRCTEALIVSGVKNNLFPDVSAAQRAAGVEHWRKVFVAVKNADNLTLVDPKLSIEIGTPGDSHVLLYSGTLVDTQDQVTARPYGYGTLASAADAADTEISVTTEADFSAMTAKPFQVGDLVRIDARATLLDTGLSEYVEIDSISYTGTALTIGLTAGLANAYSAGAKIASVIEPGDLATAVSGKSMTGGVTYDDTAYPIAVPQIGGIYQTWTVTVTDHATGALSVSGDLIGAVGTGSTGVNLSPSNPNGGTYFTLDADGWGGTPATGDTLVFTTSPAVCPLWYRRIVPAGAAAISSDPVSVCVEGESA
;
A
#
# COMPACT_ATOMS: atom_id res chain seq x y z
N MET A 1 9.30 -21.04 2.80
CA MET A 1 9.74 -19.99 3.75
C MET A 1 8.55 -19.07 3.97
N SER A 2 8.54 -18.25 5.01
CA SER A 2 7.41 -17.37 5.33
C SER A 2 7.85 -15.92 5.34
N ILE A 3 7.00 -15.02 4.85
CA ILE A 3 7.19 -13.57 5.04
C ILE A 3 7.05 -13.28 6.54
N LEU A 4 8.04 -12.61 7.12
CA LEU A 4 8.03 -12.23 8.54
C LEU A 4 7.34 -10.88 8.73
N THR A 5 6.75 -10.64 9.90
CA THR A 5 6.14 -9.34 10.23
C THR A 5 7.13 -8.18 10.07
N ALA A 6 8.41 -8.38 10.37
CA ALA A 6 9.45 -7.36 10.22
C ALA A 6 9.79 -6.99 8.75
N GLU A 7 9.35 -7.82 7.80
CA GLU A 7 9.52 -7.62 6.36
C GLU A 7 8.34 -6.85 5.74
N LEU A 8 7.24 -6.65 6.49
CA LEU A 8 6.16 -5.74 6.12
C LEU A 8 6.45 -4.35 6.66
N GLN A 9 6.80 -3.42 5.78
CA GLN A 9 7.37 -2.12 6.15
C GLN A 9 6.64 -0.95 5.51
N TRP A 10 6.48 0.14 6.25
CA TRP A 10 5.79 1.35 5.79
C TRP A 10 6.83 2.38 5.34
N PHE A 11 6.69 2.91 4.13
CA PHE A 11 7.63 3.88 3.56
C PHE A 11 6.97 5.21 3.21
N ARG A 12 7.78 6.27 3.30
CA ARG A 12 7.34 7.64 2.98
C ARG A 12 7.24 7.86 1.47
N PRO A 13 6.31 8.73 1.05
CA PRO A 13 6.27 9.26 -0.29
C PRO A 13 7.34 10.34 -0.50
N ALA A 14 7.62 10.67 -1.76
CA ALA A 14 8.60 11.68 -2.14
C ALA A 14 8.19 13.11 -1.75
N LEU A 15 6.89 13.39 -1.68
CA LEU A 15 6.34 14.71 -1.35
C LEU A 15 5.45 14.60 -0.11
N GLN A 16 5.55 15.59 0.77
CA GLN A 16 4.71 15.69 1.95
C GLN A 16 4.34 17.16 2.19
N SER A 17 3.04 17.46 2.15
CA SER A 17 2.51 18.80 2.37
C SER A 17 1.17 18.74 3.10
N ASP A 18 0.94 19.67 4.02
CA ASP A 18 -0.34 19.85 4.72
C ASP A 18 -1.20 20.95 4.10
N THR A 19 -0.68 21.68 3.12
CA THR A 19 -1.34 22.88 2.58
C THR A 19 -1.46 22.87 1.06
N VAL A 20 -0.65 22.07 0.36
CA VAL A 20 -0.64 22.00 -1.11
C VAL A 20 -0.85 20.54 -1.54
N PRO A 21 -2.09 20.14 -1.90
CA PRO A 21 -2.40 18.75 -2.26
C PRO A 21 -1.53 18.15 -3.37
N ALA A 22 -1.21 18.93 -4.41
CA ALA A 22 -0.30 18.50 -5.49
C ALA A 22 1.17 18.28 -5.05
N GLN A 23 1.52 18.69 -3.82
CA GLN A 23 2.85 18.48 -3.21
C GLN A 23 2.77 17.52 -2.01
N ASN A 24 1.73 16.70 -1.94
CA ASN A 24 1.59 15.63 -0.97
C ASN A 24 1.44 14.32 -1.76
N GLY A 25 2.22 13.28 -1.45
CA GLY A 25 2.23 12.02 -2.19
C GLY A 25 3.41 11.87 -3.15
N GLY A 26 3.17 11.31 -4.34
CA GLY A 26 4.23 10.97 -5.30
C GLY A 26 4.79 9.55 -5.09
N ARG A 27 5.99 9.30 -5.62
CA ARG A 27 6.66 7.97 -5.60
C ARG A 27 7.12 7.55 -4.20
N CYS A 28 7.25 6.24 -3.99
CA CYS A 28 7.85 5.67 -2.78
C CYS A 28 9.32 6.09 -2.64
N THR A 29 9.76 6.28 -1.40
CA THR A 29 11.17 6.46 -1.03
C THR A 29 11.63 5.31 -0.14
N GLU A 30 12.92 5.26 0.21
CA GLU A 30 13.44 4.29 1.20
C GLU A 30 13.35 4.81 2.64
N ALA A 31 12.68 5.95 2.88
CA ALA A 31 12.53 6.48 4.23
C ALA A 31 11.41 5.74 4.99
N LEU A 32 11.82 4.90 5.96
CA LEU A 32 10.94 4.09 6.78
C LEU A 32 10.07 4.93 7.73
N ILE A 33 8.80 4.57 7.83
CA ILE A 33 7.86 5.05 8.85
C ILE A 33 7.80 4.00 9.97
N VAL A 34 8.66 4.17 10.96
CA VAL A 34 8.68 3.35 12.18
C VAL A 34 7.36 3.50 12.96
N SER A 35 6.76 2.38 13.31
CA SER A 35 5.53 2.31 14.12
C SER A 35 5.75 2.79 15.56
N GLY A 36 4.69 3.30 16.20
CA GLY A 36 4.73 3.77 17.58
C GLY A 36 5.51 5.07 17.82
N VAL A 37 6.08 5.67 16.78
CA VAL A 37 6.82 6.94 16.89
C VAL A 37 5.86 8.11 16.68
N LYS A 38 5.78 8.99 17.69
CA LYS A 38 4.96 10.20 17.64
C LYS A 38 5.36 11.07 16.44
N ASN A 39 4.36 11.67 15.80
CA ASN A 39 4.51 12.59 14.67
C ASN A 39 5.13 11.98 13.40
N ASN A 40 5.32 10.67 13.37
CA ASN A 40 5.97 10.03 12.23
C ASN A 40 5.04 9.96 11.01
N LEU A 41 3.75 9.72 11.21
CA LEU A 41 2.76 9.78 10.12
C LEU A 41 2.08 11.16 10.05
N PHE A 42 1.36 11.51 11.10
CA PHE A 42 0.60 12.75 11.18
C PHE A 42 1.23 13.76 12.14
N PRO A 43 1.13 15.07 11.87
CA PRO A 43 1.67 16.09 12.76
C PRO A 43 0.80 16.26 14.00
N ASP A 44 1.33 16.96 15.00
CA ASP A 44 0.54 17.45 16.14
C ASP A 44 -0.54 18.43 15.66
N VAL A 45 -1.67 18.44 16.36
CA VAL A 45 -2.80 19.34 16.07
C VAL A 45 -2.86 20.45 17.10
N SER A 46 -2.71 21.69 16.63
CA SER A 46 -2.76 22.89 17.47
C SER A 46 -4.15 23.13 18.06
N ALA A 47 -4.22 23.94 19.11
CA ALA A 47 -5.51 24.35 19.70
C ALA A 47 -6.41 25.10 18.71
N ALA A 48 -5.82 25.93 17.84
CA ALA A 48 -6.55 26.63 16.79
C ALA A 48 -7.14 25.67 15.75
N GLN A 49 -6.37 24.67 15.33
CA GLN A 49 -6.84 23.62 14.43
C GLN A 49 -7.95 22.76 15.06
N ARG A 50 -7.85 22.42 16.36
CA ARG A 50 -8.95 21.72 17.05
C ARG A 50 -10.20 22.58 17.15
N ALA A 51 -10.07 23.88 17.40
CA ALA A 51 -11.21 24.79 17.46
C ALA A 51 -11.92 24.92 16.10
N ALA A 52 -11.16 24.94 15.00
CA ALA A 52 -11.69 25.10 13.64
C ALA A 52 -12.06 23.77 12.94
N GLY A 53 -11.48 22.66 13.39
CA GLY A 53 -11.38 21.43 12.62
C GLY A 53 -10.20 21.45 11.65
N VAL A 54 -9.61 20.29 11.37
CA VAL A 54 -8.53 20.14 10.39
C VAL A 54 -8.54 18.74 9.77
N GLU A 55 -8.08 18.66 8.53
CA GLU A 55 -7.81 17.40 7.86
C GLU A 55 -6.33 17.28 7.49
N HIS A 56 -5.79 16.08 7.66
CA HIS A 56 -4.44 15.75 7.21
C HIS A 56 -4.49 14.53 6.31
N TRP A 57 -3.82 14.62 5.18
CA TRP A 57 -3.66 13.52 4.23
C TRP A 57 -2.22 13.03 4.25
N ARG A 58 -2.02 11.71 4.25
CA ARG A 58 -0.69 11.10 4.17
C ARG A 58 -0.72 9.92 3.22
N LYS A 59 0.13 9.98 2.21
CA LYS A 59 0.44 8.79 1.41
C LYS A 59 1.45 7.94 2.15
N VAL A 60 1.30 6.63 2.06
CA VAL A 60 2.21 5.64 2.61
C VAL A 60 2.31 4.46 1.63
N PHE A 61 3.44 3.77 1.64
CA PHE A 61 3.63 2.53 0.89
C PHE A 61 3.85 1.39 1.86
N VAL A 62 2.98 0.40 1.84
CA VAL A 62 3.18 -0.87 2.57
C VAL A 62 3.97 -1.78 1.65
N ALA A 63 5.21 -2.11 2.00
CA ALA A 63 6.12 -2.87 1.18
C ALA A 63 6.42 -4.24 1.77
N VAL A 64 6.55 -5.24 0.91
CA VAL A 64 7.11 -6.55 1.24
C VAL A 64 8.61 -6.50 0.94
N LYS A 65 9.43 -6.60 1.98
CA LYS A 65 10.90 -6.58 1.89
C LYS A 65 11.47 -7.94 2.27
N ASN A 66 11.04 -8.99 1.58
CA ASN A 66 11.49 -10.36 1.84
C ASN A 66 12.70 -10.72 0.95
N ALA A 67 13.73 -11.30 1.56
CA ALA A 67 14.99 -11.60 0.87
C ALA A 67 14.87 -12.73 -0.16
N ASP A 68 13.88 -13.61 0.01
CA ASP A 68 13.59 -14.73 -0.89
C ASP A 68 12.63 -14.34 -2.03
N ASN A 69 12.18 -13.07 -2.05
CA ASN A 69 11.22 -12.53 -3.01
C ASN A 69 9.85 -13.23 -3.02
N LEU A 70 9.41 -13.73 -1.85
CA LEU A 70 8.09 -14.38 -1.72
C LEU A 70 6.96 -13.39 -1.98
N THR A 71 5.94 -13.83 -2.71
CA THR A 71 4.76 -13.01 -2.99
C THR A 71 3.87 -12.96 -1.75
N LEU A 72 3.35 -11.78 -1.39
CA LEU A 72 2.27 -11.68 -0.44
C LEU A 72 0.94 -11.85 -1.19
N VAL A 73 0.34 -13.02 -1.06
CA VAL A 73 -0.85 -13.45 -1.78
C VAL A 73 -2.11 -13.01 -1.05
N ASP A 74 -3.09 -12.53 -1.83
CA ASP A 74 -4.41 -12.10 -1.39
C ASP A 74 -4.39 -11.24 -0.09
N PRO A 75 -3.57 -10.17 -0.07
CA PRO A 75 -3.44 -9.35 1.10
C PRO A 75 -4.73 -8.59 1.40
N LYS A 76 -5.03 -8.43 2.68
CA LYS A 76 -6.17 -7.69 3.19
C LYS A 76 -5.66 -6.58 4.09
N LEU A 77 -5.99 -5.34 3.73
CA LEU A 77 -5.60 -4.15 4.48
C LEU A 77 -6.84 -3.46 5.04
N SER A 78 -6.85 -3.20 6.34
CA SER A 78 -7.98 -2.54 7.00
C SER A 78 -7.50 -1.73 8.19
N ILE A 79 -8.33 -0.83 8.70
CA ILE A 79 -8.05 -0.18 9.98
C ILE A 79 -8.16 -1.25 11.06
N GLU A 80 -7.11 -1.40 11.86
CA GLU A 80 -7.06 -2.37 12.94
C GLU A 80 -7.80 -1.83 14.17
N ILE A 81 -7.40 -0.65 14.61
CA ILE A 81 -8.03 0.08 15.71
C ILE A 81 -8.12 1.54 15.26
N GLY A 82 -9.34 2.08 15.36
CA GLY A 82 -9.62 3.49 15.14
C GLY A 82 -8.97 4.42 16.16
N THR A 83 -9.26 5.71 16.07
CA THR A 83 -8.71 6.73 16.97
C THR A 83 -9.52 6.81 18.26
N PRO A 84 -8.90 6.89 19.44
CA PRO A 84 -9.62 6.94 20.72
C PRO A 84 -10.25 8.31 21.04
N GLY A 85 -9.85 9.37 20.35
CA GLY A 85 -10.43 10.72 20.50
C GLY A 85 -11.62 10.98 19.57
N ASP A 86 -11.94 12.26 19.38
CA ASP A 86 -13.00 12.69 18.45
C ASP A 86 -12.57 12.65 16.97
N SER A 87 -11.29 12.35 16.71
CA SER A 87 -10.79 12.22 15.34
C SER A 87 -11.20 10.88 14.75
N HIS A 88 -11.05 10.74 13.43
CA HIS A 88 -11.15 9.46 12.75
C HIS A 88 -10.22 9.42 11.55
N VAL A 89 -9.89 8.22 11.12
CA VAL A 89 -9.03 7.99 9.95
C VAL A 89 -9.79 7.17 8.92
N LEU A 90 -9.63 7.55 7.65
CA LEU A 90 -10.11 6.80 6.51
C LEU A 90 -8.90 6.36 5.67
N LEU A 91 -8.95 5.14 5.14
CA LEU A 91 -7.98 4.64 4.18
C LEU A 91 -8.52 4.78 2.76
N TYR A 92 -7.64 4.98 1.79
CA TYR A 92 -7.97 4.98 0.37
C TYR A 92 -6.85 4.25 -0.37
N SER A 93 -7.19 3.48 -1.39
CA SER A 93 -6.20 2.93 -2.31
C SER A 93 -5.50 4.07 -3.06
N GLY A 94 -4.17 3.98 -3.18
CA GLY A 94 -3.37 4.91 -3.98
C GLY A 94 -2.75 4.23 -5.19
N THR A 95 -2.13 5.03 -6.05
CA THR A 95 -1.27 4.55 -7.13
C THR A 95 0.20 4.73 -6.77
N LEU A 96 1.12 4.17 -7.57
CA LEU A 96 2.56 4.30 -7.33
C LEU A 96 3.06 5.75 -7.42
N VAL A 97 2.30 6.66 -8.03
CA VAL A 97 2.76 8.01 -8.37
C VAL A 97 1.80 9.13 -7.97
N ASP A 98 0.54 8.84 -7.64
CA ASP A 98 -0.46 9.88 -7.40
C ASP A 98 -0.07 10.87 -6.28
N THR A 99 -0.55 12.10 -6.44
CA THR A 99 -0.59 13.14 -5.43
C THR A 99 -2.00 13.29 -4.87
N GLN A 100 -2.15 14.00 -3.74
CA GLN A 100 -3.41 14.06 -3.00
C GLN A 100 -4.58 14.60 -3.85
N ASP A 101 -4.32 15.55 -4.73
CA ASP A 101 -5.31 16.12 -5.66
C ASP A 101 -5.78 15.16 -6.76
N GLN A 102 -5.11 14.01 -6.92
CA GLN A 102 -5.42 12.98 -7.91
C GLN A 102 -6.12 11.77 -7.28
N VAL A 103 -6.34 11.76 -5.96
CA VAL A 103 -7.01 10.66 -5.27
C VAL A 103 -8.49 10.61 -5.68
N THR A 104 -8.85 9.53 -6.37
CA THR A 104 -10.23 9.27 -6.83
C THR A 104 -10.85 8.02 -6.19
N ALA A 105 -10.04 7.24 -5.48
CA ALA A 105 -10.51 6.06 -4.76
C ALA A 105 -11.56 6.43 -3.71
N ARG A 106 -12.44 5.49 -3.39
CA ARG A 106 -13.37 5.62 -2.27
C ARG A 106 -12.65 5.41 -0.93
N PRO A 107 -13.21 5.92 0.18
CA PRO A 107 -12.71 5.61 1.51
C PRO A 107 -13.01 4.16 1.93
N TYR A 108 -12.26 3.71 2.92
CA TYR A 108 -12.44 2.52 3.74
C TYR A 108 -12.32 2.98 5.20
N GLY A 109 -13.17 2.44 6.07
CA GLY A 109 -13.38 2.96 7.41
C GLY A 109 -13.47 1.89 8.49
N TYR A 110 -13.76 2.36 9.69
CA TYR A 110 -13.79 1.58 10.92
C TYR A 110 -15.04 1.88 11.74
N GLY A 111 -15.44 0.89 12.52
CA GLY A 111 -16.48 0.97 13.54
C GLY A 111 -16.36 -0.20 14.50
N THR A 112 -17.36 -0.32 15.36
CA THR A 112 -17.48 -1.44 16.30
C THR A 112 -18.89 -2.00 16.29
N LEU A 113 -19.05 -3.28 16.62
CA LEU A 113 -20.38 -3.87 16.80
C LEU A 113 -21.15 -3.08 17.87
N ALA A 114 -22.34 -2.60 17.50
CA ALA A 114 -23.22 -1.86 18.39
C ALA A 114 -23.91 -2.78 19.42
N SER A 115 -24.11 -4.04 19.06
CA SER A 115 -24.66 -5.10 19.90
C SER A 115 -23.91 -6.40 19.66
N ALA A 116 -24.06 -7.38 20.55
CA ALA A 116 -23.55 -8.73 20.27
C ALA A 116 -24.21 -9.30 19.00
N ALA A 117 -23.48 -10.16 18.31
CA ALA A 117 -23.95 -10.94 17.16
C ALA A 117 -23.60 -12.41 17.40
N ASP A 118 -24.53 -13.31 17.15
CA ASP A 118 -24.35 -14.74 17.33
C ASP A 118 -23.81 -15.40 16.06
N ALA A 119 -23.24 -16.59 16.21
CA ALA A 119 -22.88 -17.40 15.05
C ALA A 119 -24.12 -17.69 14.20
N ALA A 120 -23.95 -17.70 12.87
CA ALA A 120 -24.96 -17.80 11.84
C ALA A 120 -25.86 -16.56 11.65
N ASP A 121 -25.71 -15.49 12.45
CA ASP A 121 -26.38 -14.22 12.15
C ASP A 121 -25.95 -13.69 10.78
N THR A 122 -26.92 -13.27 9.97
CA THR A 122 -26.69 -12.69 8.63
C THR A 122 -26.90 -11.18 8.61
N GLU A 123 -27.05 -10.56 9.77
CA GLU A 123 -27.19 -9.12 9.91
C GLU A 123 -26.46 -8.65 11.18
N ILE A 124 -25.66 -7.59 11.06
CA ILE A 124 -24.95 -6.98 12.18
C ILE A 124 -25.26 -5.49 12.26
N SER A 125 -25.28 -4.97 13.49
CA SER A 125 -25.40 -3.55 13.77
C SER A 125 -24.04 -2.98 14.18
N VAL A 126 -23.60 -1.88 13.55
CA VAL A 126 -22.27 -1.29 13.72
C VAL A 126 -22.40 0.19 14.07
N THR A 127 -21.56 0.66 15.01
CA THR A 127 -21.35 2.08 15.28
C THR A 127 -20.04 2.53 14.65
N THR A 128 -20.08 3.49 13.73
CA THR A 128 -18.89 4.05 13.08
C THR A 128 -18.30 5.21 13.86
N GLU A 129 -17.02 5.52 13.61
CA GLU A 129 -16.32 6.63 14.30
C GLU A 129 -16.87 8.02 13.93
N ALA A 130 -17.54 8.13 12.78
CA ALA A 130 -18.19 9.35 12.33
C ALA A 130 -19.47 9.03 11.55
N ASP A 131 -20.27 10.06 11.27
CA ASP A 131 -21.47 9.94 10.44
C ASP A 131 -21.07 9.70 8.97
N PHE A 132 -20.93 8.43 8.61
CA PHE A 132 -20.64 8.04 7.23
C PHE A 132 -21.87 8.20 6.32
N SER A 133 -23.07 8.38 6.85
CA SER A 133 -24.31 8.65 6.08
C SER A 133 -24.28 10.01 5.37
N ALA A 134 -23.46 10.94 5.84
CA ALA A 134 -23.26 12.25 5.21
C ALA A 134 -22.18 12.27 4.10
N MET A 135 -21.34 11.22 4.00
CA MET A 135 -20.23 11.20 3.04
C MET A 135 -20.69 10.92 1.60
N THR A 136 -20.11 11.58 0.60
CA THR A 136 -20.41 11.34 -0.81
C THR A 136 -20.02 9.92 -1.25
N ALA A 137 -18.79 9.49 -0.92
CA ALA A 137 -18.33 8.12 -1.11
C ALA A 137 -18.35 7.41 0.24
N LYS A 138 -19.08 6.30 0.33
CA LYS A 138 -19.28 5.54 1.57
C LYS A 138 -18.10 4.62 1.87
N PRO A 139 -17.62 4.55 3.14
CA PRO A 139 -16.54 3.65 3.52
C PRO A 139 -16.87 2.15 3.46
N PHE A 140 -18.14 1.79 3.65
CA PHE A 140 -18.64 0.42 3.52
C PHE A 140 -19.62 0.35 2.35
N GLN A 141 -19.53 -0.66 1.51
CA GLN A 141 -20.40 -0.82 0.35
C GLN A 141 -20.81 -2.29 0.18
N VAL A 142 -21.93 -2.52 -0.51
CA VAL A 142 -22.32 -3.87 -0.92
C VAL A 142 -21.22 -4.46 -1.80
N GLY A 143 -20.87 -5.72 -1.55
CA GLY A 143 -19.77 -6.43 -2.19
C GLY A 143 -18.40 -6.25 -1.52
N ASP A 144 -18.29 -5.40 -0.50
CA ASP A 144 -17.05 -5.27 0.26
C ASP A 144 -16.86 -6.46 1.20
N LEU A 145 -15.62 -6.94 1.34
CA LEU A 145 -15.24 -7.68 2.54
C LEU A 145 -15.22 -6.74 3.75
N VAL A 146 -15.81 -7.23 4.84
CA VAL A 146 -15.73 -6.65 6.18
C VAL A 146 -15.01 -7.64 7.08
N ARG A 147 -14.04 -7.12 7.82
CA ARG A 147 -13.35 -7.86 8.87
C ARG A 147 -14.06 -7.64 10.21
N ILE A 148 -14.39 -8.73 10.89
CA ILE A 148 -14.91 -8.72 12.26
C ILE A 148 -13.86 -9.34 13.17
N ASP A 149 -13.40 -8.58 14.16
CA ASP A 149 -12.24 -8.97 14.95
C ASP A 149 -12.42 -8.70 16.45
N ALA A 150 -12.26 -9.75 17.26
CA ALA A 150 -12.37 -9.69 18.72
C ALA A 150 -11.01 -9.68 19.42
N ARG A 151 -9.89 -9.76 18.69
CA ARG A 151 -8.54 -9.76 19.28
C ARG A 151 -8.26 -8.38 19.89
N ALA A 152 -7.44 -8.31 20.93
CA ALA A 152 -7.00 -7.00 21.43
C ALA A 152 -5.99 -6.36 20.44
N THR A 153 -5.09 -7.18 19.90
CA THR A 153 -4.16 -6.84 18.82
C THR A 153 -4.08 -7.98 17.81
N LEU A 154 -3.57 -7.70 16.61
CA LEU A 154 -3.42 -8.71 15.54
C LEU A 154 -2.53 -9.91 15.92
N LEU A 155 -1.65 -9.73 16.90
CA LEU A 155 -0.72 -10.78 17.35
C LEU A 155 -1.33 -11.69 18.41
N ASP A 156 -2.49 -11.32 18.97
CA ASP A 156 -3.17 -12.12 19.97
C ASP A 156 -3.93 -13.27 19.33
N THR A 157 -4.02 -14.38 20.05
CA THR A 157 -4.99 -15.43 19.71
C THR A 157 -6.40 -14.93 19.97
N GLY A 158 -7.31 -15.11 19.02
CA GLY A 158 -8.71 -14.76 19.20
C GLY A 158 -9.50 -14.93 17.92
N LEU A 159 -10.79 -14.56 17.99
CA LEU A 159 -11.72 -14.70 16.88
C LEU A 159 -11.53 -13.55 15.89
N SER A 160 -11.37 -13.91 14.62
CA SER A 160 -11.35 -13.00 13.49
C SER A 160 -11.94 -13.70 12.27
N GLU A 161 -12.78 -13.00 11.52
CA GLU A 161 -13.31 -13.51 10.26
C GLU A 161 -13.56 -12.39 9.26
N TYR A 162 -13.68 -12.79 7.99
CA TYR A 162 -14.00 -11.93 6.87
C TYR A 162 -15.31 -12.40 6.26
N VAL A 163 -16.25 -11.47 6.06
CA VAL A 163 -17.55 -11.76 5.45
C VAL A 163 -17.88 -10.65 4.44
N GLU A 164 -18.54 -10.99 3.34
CA GLU A 164 -18.94 -10.01 2.31
C GLU A 164 -20.29 -9.37 2.66
N ILE A 165 -20.41 -8.07 2.41
CA ILE A 165 -21.64 -7.28 2.60
C ILE A 165 -22.64 -7.55 1.48
N ASP A 166 -23.83 -8.06 1.83
CA ASP A 166 -24.96 -8.24 0.91
C ASP A 166 -25.85 -6.99 0.82
N SER A 167 -26.06 -6.32 1.96
CA SER A 167 -26.87 -5.11 2.02
C SER A 167 -26.38 -4.17 3.11
N ILE A 168 -26.63 -2.86 2.95
CA ILE A 168 -26.22 -1.88 3.94
C ILE A 168 -27.21 -0.72 4.02
N SER A 169 -27.50 -0.28 5.24
CA SER A 169 -28.22 0.96 5.50
C SER A 169 -27.46 1.84 6.48
N TYR A 170 -27.61 3.15 6.29
CA TYR A 170 -26.90 4.19 7.05
C TYR A 170 -27.91 5.06 7.79
N THR A 171 -27.73 5.25 9.10
CA THR A 171 -28.47 6.23 9.90
C THR A 171 -27.53 6.95 10.86
N GLY A 172 -27.03 8.12 10.47
CA GLY A 172 -26.00 8.81 11.24
C GLY A 172 -24.73 7.96 11.37
N THR A 173 -24.31 7.70 12.61
CA THR A 173 -23.18 6.82 12.93
C THR A 173 -23.55 5.34 13.00
N ALA A 174 -24.82 4.97 12.83
CA ALA A 174 -25.27 3.59 12.86
C ALA A 174 -25.31 2.98 11.45
N LEU A 175 -24.76 1.77 11.31
CA LEU A 175 -24.92 0.92 10.13
C LEU A 175 -25.70 -0.34 10.50
N THR A 176 -26.61 -0.75 9.63
CA THR A 176 -27.12 -2.13 9.60
C THR A 176 -26.57 -2.78 8.34
N ILE A 177 -25.79 -3.84 8.53
CA ILE A 177 -25.09 -4.56 7.46
C ILE A 177 -25.68 -5.96 7.37
N GLY A 178 -26.30 -6.28 6.24
CA GLY A 178 -26.63 -7.65 5.87
C GLY A 178 -25.41 -8.35 5.27
N LEU A 179 -25.21 -9.62 5.62
CA LEU A 179 -24.07 -10.44 5.25
C LEU A 179 -24.48 -11.51 4.24
N THR A 180 -23.62 -11.80 3.28
CA THR A 180 -23.85 -12.86 2.27
C THR A 180 -23.88 -14.26 2.87
N ALA A 181 -23.22 -14.45 4.00
CA ALA A 181 -23.20 -15.67 4.78
C ALA A 181 -23.35 -15.36 6.28
N GLY A 182 -23.88 -16.31 7.04
CA GLY A 182 -23.95 -16.18 8.49
C GLY A 182 -22.57 -16.20 9.13
N LEU A 183 -22.37 -15.46 10.21
CA LEU A 183 -21.11 -15.41 10.94
C LEU A 183 -20.63 -16.81 11.35
N ALA A 184 -19.33 -17.08 11.21
CA ALA A 184 -18.74 -18.33 11.70
C ALA A 184 -18.69 -18.36 13.23
N ASN A 185 -18.52 -17.20 13.87
CA ASN A 185 -18.37 -17.07 15.31
C ASN A 185 -19.35 -16.07 15.93
N ALA A 186 -19.57 -16.20 17.24
CA ALA A 186 -20.27 -15.19 18.02
C ALA A 186 -19.30 -14.09 18.47
N TYR A 187 -19.75 -12.84 18.42
CA TYR A 187 -18.98 -11.66 18.80
C TYR A 187 -19.75 -10.81 19.80
N SER A 188 -19.04 -10.35 20.84
CA SER A 188 -19.59 -9.37 21.77
C SER A 188 -19.69 -7.98 21.15
N ALA A 189 -20.60 -7.15 21.68
CA ALA A 189 -20.63 -5.73 21.38
C ALA A 189 -19.23 -5.11 21.61
N GLY A 190 -18.84 -4.17 20.76
CA GLY A 190 -17.51 -3.57 20.77
C GLY A 190 -16.45 -4.32 19.96
N ALA A 191 -16.75 -5.49 19.39
CA ALA A 191 -15.84 -6.14 18.42
C ALA A 191 -15.56 -5.19 17.24
N LYS A 192 -14.33 -5.24 16.73
CA LYS A 192 -13.82 -4.30 15.74
C LYS A 192 -14.38 -4.65 14.37
N ILE A 193 -14.87 -3.66 13.64
CA ILE A 193 -15.43 -3.79 12.30
C ILE A 193 -14.69 -2.86 11.36
N ALA A 194 -14.15 -3.39 10.27
CA ALA A 194 -13.45 -2.58 9.27
C ALA A 194 -13.75 -3.07 7.84
N SER A 195 -13.99 -2.14 6.92
CA SER A 195 -14.03 -2.43 5.49
C SER A 195 -12.62 -2.71 4.98
N VAL A 196 -12.47 -3.69 4.08
CA VAL A 196 -11.18 -4.24 3.68
C VAL A 196 -10.76 -3.79 2.28
N ILE A 197 -9.51 -3.36 2.14
CA ILE A 197 -8.85 -3.12 0.86
C ILE A 197 -8.16 -4.41 0.42
N GLU A 198 -8.47 -4.87 -0.78
CA GLU A 198 -7.88 -6.04 -1.43
C GLU A 198 -7.06 -5.56 -2.65
N PRO A 199 -5.76 -5.23 -2.49
CA PRO A 199 -4.96 -4.66 -3.59
C PRO A 199 -4.50 -5.71 -4.62
N GLY A 200 -4.86 -6.97 -4.44
CA GLY A 200 -4.29 -8.11 -5.16
C GLY A 200 -2.89 -8.46 -4.65
N ASP A 201 -2.32 -9.53 -5.21
CA ASP A 201 -1.00 -10.04 -4.81
C ASP A 201 0.09 -8.96 -4.89
N LEU A 202 0.89 -8.83 -3.83
CA LEU A 202 2.05 -7.94 -3.83
C LEU A 202 3.29 -8.72 -4.23
N ALA A 203 3.67 -8.54 -5.50
CA ALA A 203 4.89 -9.05 -6.09
C ALA A 203 5.64 -7.93 -6.83
N THR A 204 6.93 -8.15 -7.09
CA THR A 204 7.65 -7.31 -8.03
C THR A 204 7.19 -7.63 -9.45
N ALA A 205 7.24 -6.63 -10.33
CA ALA A 205 6.83 -6.80 -11.72
C ALA A 205 7.67 -5.95 -12.67
N VAL A 206 7.66 -6.34 -13.95
CA VAL A 206 8.26 -5.60 -15.05
C VAL A 206 7.17 -5.32 -16.08
N SER A 207 7.15 -4.11 -16.63
CA SER A 207 6.21 -3.72 -17.68
C SER A 207 6.86 -2.73 -18.65
N GLY A 208 6.12 -2.30 -19.68
CA GLY A 208 6.56 -1.23 -20.58
C GLY A 208 7.83 -1.55 -21.38
N LYS A 209 8.15 -2.83 -21.57
CA LYS A 209 9.36 -3.23 -22.29
C LYS A 209 9.30 -2.75 -23.74
N SER A 210 10.33 -2.01 -24.16
CA SER A 210 10.52 -1.55 -25.53
C SER A 210 11.99 -1.57 -25.89
N MET A 211 12.30 -1.84 -27.16
CA MET A 211 13.66 -1.90 -27.68
C MET A 211 13.75 -1.04 -28.94
N THR A 212 14.93 -0.49 -29.20
CA THR A 212 15.21 0.28 -30.41
C THR A 212 16.31 -0.37 -31.24
N GLY A 213 16.32 -0.06 -32.55
CA GLY A 213 17.34 -0.55 -33.47
C GLY A 213 17.39 -2.07 -33.55
N GLY A 214 18.59 -2.63 -33.40
CA GLY A 214 18.86 -4.07 -33.50
C GLY A 214 18.89 -4.83 -32.17
N VAL A 215 18.58 -4.16 -31.05
CA VAL A 215 18.55 -4.78 -29.71
C VAL A 215 17.36 -5.74 -29.60
N THR A 216 17.59 -6.94 -29.11
CA THR A 216 16.54 -7.85 -28.63
C THR A 216 16.88 -8.38 -27.24
N TYR A 217 15.85 -8.59 -26.41
CA TYR A 217 15.99 -9.27 -25.12
C TYR A 217 14.86 -10.30 -24.90
N ASP A 218 15.21 -11.59 -24.77
CA ASP A 218 14.29 -12.70 -24.51
C ASP A 218 13.95 -12.82 -23.02
N ASP A 219 13.05 -11.96 -22.59
CA ASP A 219 12.49 -11.94 -21.23
C ASP A 219 11.56 -13.13 -20.93
N THR A 220 11.20 -13.95 -21.92
CA THR A 220 10.35 -15.13 -21.66
C THR A 220 11.21 -16.29 -21.15
N ALA A 221 12.35 -16.53 -21.80
CA ALA A 221 13.32 -17.52 -21.35
C ALA A 221 14.21 -16.99 -20.21
N TYR A 222 14.49 -15.68 -20.21
CA TYR A 222 15.39 -15.03 -19.26
C TYR A 222 14.72 -13.79 -18.62
N PRO A 223 13.74 -13.99 -17.73
CA PRO A 223 12.98 -12.90 -17.13
C PRO A 223 13.87 -11.84 -16.49
N ILE A 224 13.52 -10.57 -16.70
CA ILE A 224 14.12 -9.45 -15.99
C ILE A 224 13.76 -9.60 -14.50
N ALA A 225 14.74 -10.00 -13.69
CA ALA A 225 14.50 -10.27 -12.28
C ALA A 225 14.53 -8.96 -11.47
N VAL A 226 13.48 -8.71 -10.70
CA VAL A 226 13.39 -7.54 -9.81
C VAL A 226 13.33 -8.04 -8.37
N PRO A 227 14.35 -7.76 -7.54
CA PRO A 227 14.32 -8.17 -6.15
C PRO A 227 13.38 -7.28 -5.34
N GLN A 228 12.71 -7.86 -4.34
CA GLN A 228 11.90 -7.11 -3.39
C GLN A 228 12.74 -6.17 -2.54
N ILE A 229 13.97 -6.60 -2.22
CA ILE A 229 14.99 -5.75 -1.61
C ILE A 229 15.80 -5.07 -2.73
N GLY A 230 15.61 -3.77 -2.87
CA GLY A 230 16.36 -2.93 -3.80
C GLY A 230 15.61 -2.59 -5.08
N GLY A 231 14.61 -3.38 -5.48
CA GLY A 231 13.68 -3.01 -6.55
C GLY A 231 12.87 -1.77 -6.19
N ILE A 232 12.73 -0.84 -7.14
CA ILE A 232 11.99 0.41 -6.98
C ILE A 232 11.07 0.65 -8.18
N TYR A 233 10.13 1.59 -8.04
CA TYR A 233 9.35 2.03 -9.18
C TYR A 233 10.16 3.01 -10.04
N GLN A 234 10.60 2.53 -11.21
CA GLN A 234 11.49 3.28 -12.09
C GLN A 234 11.37 2.79 -13.53
N THR A 235 11.48 3.72 -14.48
CA THR A 235 11.70 3.37 -15.88
C THR A 235 13.19 3.38 -16.16
N TRP A 236 13.73 2.22 -16.51
CA TRP A 236 15.14 2.02 -16.80
C TRP A 236 15.37 2.13 -18.30
N THR A 237 16.47 2.79 -18.67
CA THR A 237 17.02 2.80 -20.03
C THR A 237 18.41 2.17 -19.96
N VAL A 238 18.57 1.03 -20.61
CA VAL A 238 19.86 0.39 -20.85
C VAL A 238 20.28 0.78 -22.26
N THR A 239 21.44 1.41 -22.42
CA THR A 239 21.95 1.90 -23.70
C THR A 239 23.21 1.14 -24.10
N VAL A 240 23.29 0.70 -25.36
CA VAL A 240 24.51 0.14 -25.93
C VAL A 240 25.49 1.28 -26.18
N THR A 241 26.57 1.35 -25.40
CA THR A 241 27.59 2.40 -25.51
C THR A 241 28.70 2.03 -26.48
N ASP A 242 28.98 0.73 -26.65
CA ASP A 242 29.89 0.20 -27.66
C ASP A 242 29.45 -1.18 -28.11
N HIS A 243 28.89 -1.28 -29.33
CA HIS A 243 28.42 -2.55 -29.86
C HIS A 243 29.54 -3.56 -30.14
N ALA A 244 30.79 -3.12 -30.37
CA ALA A 244 31.89 -4.01 -30.69
C ALA A 244 32.33 -4.82 -29.46
N THR A 245 32.19 -4.24 -28.27
CA THR A 245 32.49 -4.87 -26.98
C THR A 245 31.24 -5.31 -26.22
N GLY A 246 30.05 -4.96 -26.73
CA GLY A 246 28.77 -5.17 -26.07
C GLY A 246 28.58 -4.31 -24.82
N ALA A 247 29.32 -3.20 -24.68
CA ALA A 247 29.27 -2.36 -23.49
C ALA A 247 27.93 -1.64 -23.35
N LEU A 248 27.45 -1.54 -22.11
CA LEU A 248 26.15 -1.00 -21.72
C LEU A 248 26.29 0.10 -20.66
N SER A 249 25.38 1.07 -20.66
CA SER A 249 25.10 1.97 -19.54
C SER A 249 23.66 1.82 -19.07
N VAL A 250 23.41 2.07 -17.79
CA VAL A 250 22.07 2.01 -17.20
C VAL A 250 21.73 3.33 -16.55
N SER A 251 20.56 3.87 -16.89
CA SER A 251 19.98 5.03 -16.23
C SER A 251 18.51 4.84 -15.91
N GLY A 252 18.05 5.33 -14.76
CA GLY A 252 16.64 5.42 -14.43
C GLY A 252 16.07 6.82 -14.68
N ASP A 253 14.78 6.91 -14.99
CA ASP A 253 14.07 8.16 -15.32
C ASP A 253 14.16 9.25 -14.23
N LEU A 254 14.15 8.86 -12.95
CA LEU A 254 14.26 9.79 -11.82
C LEU A 254 15.68 9.91 -11.23
N ILE A 255 16.45 8.82 -11.22
CA ILE A 255 17.70 8.73 -10.46
C ILE A 255 18.96 8.84 -11.32
N GLY A 256 18.80 8.96 -12.64
CA GLY A 256 19.90 9.09 -13.58
C GLY A 256 20.74 7.82 -13.69
N ALA A 257 22.01 7.97 -14.02
CA ALA A 257 22.93 6.86 -14.25
C ALA A 257 23.22 6.07 -12.96
N VAL A 258 23.08 4.75 -13.02
CA VAL A 258 23.26 3.85 -11.88
C VAL A 258 24.31 2.75 -12.09
N GLY A 259 24.82 2.61 -13.31
CA GLY A 259 25.82 1.59 -13.58
C GLY A 259 26.19 1.44 -15.05
N THR A 260 27.14 0.54 -15.28
CA THR A 260 27.58 0.10 -16.60
C THR A 260 27.73 -1.43 -16.57
N GLY A 261 27.80 -2.05 -17.73
CA GLY A 261 28.07 -3.49 -17.86
C GLY A 261 28.28 -3.90 -19.31
N SER A 262 27.98 -5.15 -19.63
CA SER A 262 28.01 -5.64 -21.01
C SER A 262 26.92 -6.68 -21.26
N THR A 263 26.62 -6.95 -22.53
CA THR A 263 25.67 -8.02 -22.93
C THR A 263 26.19 -9.42 -22.62
N GLY A 264 27.49 -9.60 -22.38
CA GLY A 264 28.12 -10.91 -22.16
C GLY A 264 28.17 -11.38 -20.70
N VAL A 265 27.64 -10.61 -19.76
CA VAL A 265 27.56 -10.95 -18.33
C VAL A 265 26.25 -10.44 -17.74
N ASN A 266 25.79 -11.04 -16.64
CA ASN A 266 24.58 -10.58 -15.97
C ASN A 266 24.75 -9.12 -15.51
N LEU A 267 23.80 -8.27 -15.90
CA LEU A 267 23.79 -6.85 -15.56
C LEU A 267 22.88 -6.63 -14.35
N SER A 268 23.49 -6.38 -13.19
CA SER A 268 22.78 -6.17 -11.92
C SER A 268 23.23 -4.89 -11.22
N PRO A 269 22.71 -3.70 -11.61
CA PRO A 269 23.10 -2.43 -10.99
C PRO A 269 22.80 -2.40 -9.49
N SER A 270 23.79 -2.09 -8.67
CA SER A 270 23.67 -2.05 -7.21
C SER A 270 22.76 -0.92 -6.75
N ASN A 271 21.86 -1.20 -5.82
CA ASN A 271 21.10 -0.15 -5.13
C ASN A 271 21.87 0.26 -3.86
N PRO A 272 22.24 1.54 -3.69
CA PRO A 272 22.94 2.03 -2.49
C PRO A 272 22.20 1.76 -1.17
N ASN A 273 20.88 1.55 -1.22
CA ASN A 273 20.05 1.25 -0.06
C ASN A 273 19.92 -0.26 0.22
N GLY A 274 20.65 -1.10 -0.53
CA GLY A 274 20.71 -2.55 -0.35
C GLY A 274 20.20 -3.32 -1.58
N GLY A 275 20.88 -4.44 -1.87
CA GLY A 275 20.53 -5.30 -3.00
C GLY A 275 20.88 -4.71 -4.36
N THR A 276 20.09 -5.06 -5.38
CA THR A 276 20.23 -4.58 -6.76
C THR A 276 18.90 -3.99 -7.22
N TYR A 277 18.90 -3.14 -8.24
CA TYR A 277 17.65 -2.59 -8.77
C TYR A 277 16.86 -3.61 -9.59
N PHE A 278 17.58 -4.40 -10.39
CA PHE A 278 17.09 -5.49 -11.22
C PHE A 278 18.31 -6.32 -11.66
N THR A 279 18.07 -7.45 -12.31
CA THR A 279 19.08 -8.26 -13.00
C THR A 279 18.60 -8.60 -14.41
N LEU A 280 19.44 -8.34 -15.41
CA LEU A 280 19.32 -8.88 -16.76
C LEU A 280 20.30 -10.04 -16.91
N ASP A 281 19.83 -11.17 -17.42
CA ASP A 281 20.69 -12.31 -17.73
C ASP A 281 21.48 -12.05 -19.02
N ALA A 282 22.74 -12.48 -19.06
CA ALA A 282 23.58 -12.38 -20.25
C ALA A 282 22.96 -13.12 -21.45
N ASP A 283 22.36 -14.28 -21.20
CA ASP A 283 21.80 -15.14 -22.25
C ASP A 283 20.50 -14.58 -22.84
N GLY A 284 19.89 -13.60 -22.17
CA GLY A 284 18.70 -12.90 -22.68
C GLY A 284 19.00 -12.00 -23.88
N TRP A 285 20.24 -11.56 -24.06
CA TRP A 285 20.60 -10.64 -25.14
C TRP A 285 20.69 -11.34 -26.50
N GLY A 286 20.22 -10.64 -27.53
CA GLY A 286 20.34 -11.10 -28.91
C GLY A 286 20.36 -9.96 -29.92
N GLY A 287 20.12 -10.31 -31.18
CA GLY A 287 20.06 -9.35 -32.28
C GLY A 287 21.44 -8.84 -32.72
N THR A 288 21.44 -7.71 -33.41
CA THR A 288 22.65 -7.05 -33.93
C THR A 288 22.60 -5.56 -33.56
N PRO A 289 22.78 -5.23 -32.26
CA PRO A 289 22.64 -3.86 -31.78
C PRO A 289 23.71 -2.93 -32.35
N ALA A 290 23.34 -1.67 -32.55
CA ALA A 290 24.27 -0.57 -32.82
C ALA A 290 24.51 0.27 -31.55
N THR A 291 25.62 1.00 -31.50
CA THR A 291 25.86 1.99 -30.45
C THR A 291 24.75 3.04 -30.47
N GLY A 292 24.11 3.27 -29.33
CA GLY A 292 22.96 4.16 -29.16
C GLY A 292 21.61 3.45 -29.09
N ASP A 293 21.54 2.16 -29.47
CA ASP A 293 20.32 1.38 -29.31
C ASP A 293 20.02 1.13 -27.82
N THR A 294 18.75 0.94 -27.50
CA THR A 294 18.26 0.88 -26.12
C THR A 294 17.31 -0.27 -25.85
N LEU A 295 17.35 -0.76 -24.61
CA LEU A 295 16.29 -1.54 -23.96
C LEU A 295 15.70 -0.66 -22.85
N VAL A 296 14.40 -0.43 -22.90
CA VAL A 296 13.64 0.35 -21.90
C VAL A 296 12.59 -0.54 -21.26
N PHE A 297 12.46 -0.50 -19.94
CA PHE A 297 11.42 -1.21 -19.19
C PHE A 297 11.14 -0.50 -17.87
N THR A 298 9.97 -0.75 -17.27
CA THR A 298 9.59 -0.20 -15.98
C THR A 298 9.51 -1.31 -14.94
N THR A 299 10.19 -1.14 -13.81
CA THR A 299 10.05 -2.03 -12.65
C THR A 299 8.98 -1.51 -11.71
N SER A 300 8.22 -2.42 -11.10
CA SER A 300 7.30 -2.14 -10.00
C SER A 300 7.74 -2.95 -8.78
N PRO A 301 7.87 -2.32 -7.59
CA PRO A 301 8.20 -3.03 -6.37
C PRO A 301 6.95 -3.71 -5.78
N ALA A 302 7.15 -4.69 -4.89
CA ALA A 302 6.08 -5.36 -4.14
C ALA A 302 5.52 -4.43 -3.04
N VAL A 303 4.73 -3.43 -3.44
CA VAL A 303 4.18 -2.40 -2.55
C VAL A 303 2.70 -2.15 -2.80
N CYS A 304 1.95 -1.92 -1.72
CA CYS A 304 0.59 -1.39 -1.75
C CYS A 304 0.61 0.10 -1.36
N PRO A 305 0.35 1.03 -2.31
CA PRO A 305 0.20 2.45 -2.00
C PRO A 305 -1.14 2.70 -1.31
N LEU A 306 -1.11 3.41 -0.19
CA LEU A 306 -2.28 3.79 0.59
C LEU A 306 -2.27 5.29 0.87
N TRP A 307 -3.46 5.84 1.00
CA TRP A 307 -3.70 7.18 1.51
C TRP A 307 -4.46 7.10 2.82
N TYR A 308 -3.98 7.84 3.80
CA TYR A 308 -4.61 8.01 5.10
C TYR A 308 -5.16 9.43 5.16
N ARG A 309 -6.45 9.58 5.40
CA ARG A 309 -7.09 10.87 5.69
C ARG A 309 -7.49 10.87 7.15
N ARG A 310 -6.80 11.67 7.97
CA ARG A 310 -7.22 11.94 9.35
C ARG A 310 -8.08 13.19 9.38
N ILE A 311 -9.27 13.09 9.95
CA ILE A 311 -10.19 14.19 10.16
C ILE A 311 -10.29 14.46 11.65
N VAL A 312 -9.99 15.68 12.06
CA VAL A 312 -10.21 16.17 13.43
C VAL A 312 -11.36 17.18 13.36
N PRO A 313 -12.55 16.86 13.89
CA PRO A 313 -13.69 17.76 13.82
C PRO A 313 -13.47 19.04 14.63
N ALA A 314 -14.23 20.08 14.31
CA ALA A 314 -14.23 21.32 15.07
C ALA A 314 -14.71 21.08 16.50
N GLY A 315 -14.00 21.65 17.48
CA GLY A 315 -14.28 21.45 18.89
C GLY A 315 -13.71 20.17 19.49
N ALA A 316 -12.94 19.38 18.72
CA ALA A 316 -12.34 18.14 19.23
C ALA A 316 -11.53 18.35 20.51
N ALA A 317 -11.71 17.45 21.47
CA ALA A 317 -11.00 17.46 22.73
C ALA A 317 -9.48 17.28 22.52
N ALA A 318 -8.69 17.87 23.43
CA ALA A 318 -7.26 17.59 23.46
C ALA A 318 -7.03 16.23 24.12
N ILE A 319 -6.34 15.32 23.43
CA ILE A 319 -5.90 14.05 24.00
C ILE A 319 -4.38 13.92 23.84
N SER A 320 -3.73 13.25 24.79
CA SER A 320 -2.27 13.07 24.80
C SER A 320 -1.78 12.07 23.77
N SER A 321 -2.62 11.09 23.40
CA SER A 321 -2.32 10.04 22.44
C SER A 321 -3.58 9.73 21.63
N ASP A 322 -3.47 9.86 20.32
CA ASP A 322 -4.55 9.59 19.37
C ASP A 322 -4.05 8.67 18.24
N PRO A 323 -3.66 7.42 18.58
CA PRO A 323 -3.10 6.49 17.61
C PRO A 323 -4.18 5.95 16.67
N VAL A 324 -3.76 5.57 15.48
CA VAL A 324 -4.50 4.68 14.58
C VAL A 324 -3.61 3.49 14.29
N SER A 325 -4.19 2.29 14.19
CA SER A 325 -3.49 1.09 13.77
C SER A 325 -4.09 0.57 12.46
N VAL A 326 -3.25 0.00 11.60
CA VAL A 326 -3.67 -0.62 10.33
C VAL A 326 -3.19 -2.07 10.32
N CYS A 327 -4.07 -2.94 9.85
CA CYS A 327 -3.84 -4.35 9.66
C CYS A 327 -3.36 -4.62 8.24
N VAL A 328 -2.45 -5.58 8.12
CA VAL A 328 -2.08 -6.25 6.87
C VAL A 328 -2.06 -7.73 7.19
N GLU A 329 -2.94 -8.48 6.54
CA GLU A 329 -2.98 -9.95 6.59
C GLU A 329 -2.84 -10.49 5.17
N GLY A 330 -2.32 -11.70 5.01
CA GLY A 330 -2.08 -12.34 3.72
C GLY A 330 -1.20 -13.58 3.90
N GLU A 331 -1.05 -14.34 2.82
CA GLU A 331 -0.27 -15.58 2.83
C GLU A 331 1.03 -15.42 2.03
N SER A 332 2.10 -16.10 2.42
CA SER A 332 3.34 -16.11 1.65
C SER A 332 3.35 -17.23 0.60
N ALA A 333 3.73 -16.91 -0.64
CA ALA A 333 3.94 -17.89 -1.72
C ALA A 333 5.34 -17.78 -2.33
#